data_AF-A0A7Z9H5I1-F1
#
_entry.id   AF-A0A7Z9H5I1-F1
#
_cell.length_a   1.000
_cell.length_b   1.000
_cell.length_c   1.000
_cell.angle_alpha   90.00
_cell.angle_beta   90.00
_cell.angle_gamma   90.00
#
_symmetry.space_group_name_H-M   'P 1'
#
loop_
_entity.id
_entity.type
_entity.pdbx_description
1 polymer ?
#
loop_
_entity_poly.entity_id
_entity_poly.type
_entity_poly.pdbx_seq_one_letter_code
_entity_poly.pdbx_strand_id
1 'polypeptide(L)'
;MSTEPTLPLSVDAESADESGATSSEARSRRPEEEARTFPCRACGADLRYHIGESEMICPYCGDETEIDLDPEAEIVEHDFESALLEDARLRKERVRRERERSADDGDSTREL
;
A
#
# COMPACT_ATOMS: atom_id res chain seq x y z
N MET A 1 -43.85 17.62 -15.95
CA MET A 1 -43.00 18.06 -14.83
C MET A 1 -42.80 16.85 -13.95
N SER A 2 -41.74 16.09 -14.20
CA SER A 2 -41.44 14.85 -13.47
C SER A 2 -40.68 15.22 -12.20
N THR A 3 -41.32 15.06 -11.04
CA THR A 3 -40.68 15.26 -9.74
C THR A 3 -39.93 14.00 -9.36
N GLU A 4 -38.60 14.10 -9.23
CA GLU A 4 -37.77 13.04 -8.66
C GLU A 4 -37.97 12.97 -7.14
N PRO A 5 -38.08 11.77 -6.54
CA PRO A 5 -38.20 11.64 -5.10
C PRO A 5 -36.84 11.82 -4.41
N THR A 6 -36.73 12.85 -3.58
CA THR A 6 -35.57 13.08 -2.70
C THR A 6 -35.58 12.05 -1.56
N LEU A 7 -34.57 11.17 -1.52
CA LEU A 7 -34.34 10.27 -0.40
C LEU A 7 -33.48 10.99 0.66
N PRO A 8 -33.86 10.99 1.95
CA PRO A 8 -33.05 11.59 3.00
C PRO A 8 -31.93 10.61 3.43
N LEU A 9 -30.68 11.08 3.39
CA LEU A 9 -29.55 10.43 4.04
C LEU A 9 -29.48 10.91 5.49
N SER A 10 -29.91 10.06 6.43
CA SER A 10 -29.60 10.20 7.86
C SER A 10 -28.48 9.24 8.20
N VAL A 11 -27.27 9.77 8.43
CA VAL A 11 -26.14 9.04 9.00
C VAL A 11 -25.97 9.50 10.45
N ASP A 12 -26.29 8.62 11.39
CA ASP A 12 -26.02 8.85 12.80
C ASP A 12 -24.54 8.57 13.07
N ALA A 13 -23.94 9.53 13.78
CA ALA A 13 -22.57 9.53 14.24
C ALA A 13 -22.42 8.72 15.54
N GLU A 14 -21.15 8.50 15.89
CA GLU A 14 -20.60 8.18 17.23
C GLU A 14 -20.35 6.69 17.56
N SER A 15 -19.08 6.31 17.62
CA SER A 15 -18.36 6.30 18.91
C SER A 15 -16.92 5.82 18.75
N ALA A 16 -16.00 6.60 19.33
CA ALA A 16 -14.59 6.31 19.47
C ALA A 16 -14.36 5.45 20.73
N ASP A 17 -13.55 4.39 20.58
CA ASP A 17 -12.81 3.81 21.70
C ASP A 17 -11.34 3.71 21.28
N GLU A 18 -10.56 4.70 21.70
CA GLU A 18 -9.10 4.66 21.69
C GLU A 18 -8.62 3.95 22.96
N SER A 19 -8.30 2.67 22.84
CA SER A 19 -7.55 1.94 23.87
C SER A 19 -6.28 1.36 23.25
N GLY A 20 -5.24 2.21 23.18
CA GLY A 20 -3.90 1.83 22.75
C GLY A 20 -3.18 0.95 23.78
N ALA A 21 -2.96 -0.31 23.42
CA ALA A 21 -1.99 -1.19 24.07
C ALA A 21 -0.80 -1.39 23.13
N THR A 22 0.25 -0.59 23.30
CA THR A 22 1.53 -0.82 22.63
C THR A 22 2.37 -1.78 23.48
N SER A 23 2.29 -3.06 23.16
CA SER A 23 3.29 -4.05 23.58
C SER A 23 3.78 -4.74 22.32
N SER A 24 4.89 -4.25 21.77
CA SER A 24 6.19 -4.89 21.92
C SER A 24 6.18 -6.31 21.35
N GLU A 25 6.48 -6.42 20.06
CA GLU A 25 7.63 -7.18 19.54
C GLU A 25 7.50 -7.24 18.01
N ALA A 26 8.63 -7.02 17.34
CA ALA A 26 8.77 -6.93 15.88
C ALA A 26 8.20 -8.17 15.18
N ARG A 27 6.93 -8.10 14.77
CA ARG A 27 6.26 -9.14 14.03
C ARG A 27 6.46 -8.88 12.54
N SER A 28 7.48 -9.54 11.99
CA SER A 28 7.70 -9.86 10.58
C SER A 28 7.00 -8.96 9.55
N ARG A 29 7.69 -7.90 9.13
CA ARG A 29 7.27 -7.10 7.96
C ARG A 29 7.44 -7.94 6.70
N ARG A 30 6.34 -8.52 6.21
CA ARG A 30 6.22 -8.69 4.76
C ARG A 30 6.20 -7.26 4.19
N PRO A 31 6.66 -6.99 2.97
CA PRO A 31 6.20 -5.80 2.27
C PRO A 31 4.73 -6.02 1.90
N GLU A 32 3.89 -6.11 2.92
CA GLU A 32 2.56 -5.53 2.93
C GLU A 32 2.75 -4.08 2.50
N GLU A 33 1.82 -3.51 1.74
CA GLU A 33 1.87 -2.11 1.33
C GLU A 33 1.90 -1.23 2.58
N GLU A 34 3.10 -1.09 3.15
CA GLU A 34 3.41 -0.27 4.31
C GLU A 34 3.17 1.13 3.77
N ALA A 35 2.13 1.79 4.32
CA ALA A 35 1.77 3.13 3.90
C ALA A 35 3.05 3.96 3.86
N ARG A 36 3.42 4.40 2.65
CA ARG A 36 4.69 5.12 2.46
C ARG A 36 4.55 6.46 3.14
N THR A 37 5.32 6.66 4.20
CA THR A 37 5.41 7.95 4.88
C THR A 37 6.46 8.83 4.20
N PHE A 38 6.09 10.07 3.92
CA PHE A 38 6.96 11.06 3.29
C PHE A 38 7.36 12.12 4.33
N PRO A 39 8.57 12.03 4.93
CA PRO A 39 9.00 12.98 5.95
C PRO A 39 9.36 14.33 5.33
N CYS A 40 8.89 15.41 5.96
CA CYS A 40 9.19 16.78 5.57
C CYS A 40 10.67 17.10 5.81
N ARG A 41 11.33 17.70 4.80
CA ARG A 41 12.73 18.12 4.87
C ARG A 41 13.00 19.25 5.88
N ALA A 42 11.99 20.07 6.19
CA ALA A 42 12.14 21.23 7.06
C ALA A 42 11.97 20.91 8.55
N CYS A 43 11.01 20.04 8.92
CA CYS A 43 10.70 19.75 10.32
C CYS A 43 10.62 18.25 10.67
N GLY A 44 10.70 17.35 9.68
CA GLY A 44 10.66 15.91 9.88
C GLY A 44 9.26 15.30 10.07
N ALA A 45 8.19 16.11 10.07
CA ALA A 45 6.83 15.61 10.17
C ALA A 45 6.30 15.02 8.85
N ASP A 46 5.24 14.22 8.89
CA ASP A 46 4.70 13.56 7.71
C ASP A 46 3.98 14.56 6.78
N LEU A 47 4.38 14.56 5.51
CA LEU A 47 3.73 15.34 4.45
C LEU A 47 2.34 14.78 4.11
N ARG A 48 1.42 15.66 3.74
CA ARG A 48 0.06 15.31 3.32
C ARG A 48 -0.15 15.68 1.86
N TYR A 49 -0.73 14.77 1.08
CA TYR A 49 -1.05 15.04 -0.31
C TYR A 49 -2.25 15.99 -0.43
N HIS A 50 -2.11 17.03 -1.25
CA HIS A 50 -3.14 18.01 -1.55
C HIS A 50 -3.78 17.71 -2.91
N ILE A 51 -5.04 17.27 -2.90
CA ILE A 51 -5.75 16.73 -4.08
C ILE A 51 -6.05 17.81 -5.14
N GLY A 52 -6.00 19.10 -4.77
CA GLY A 52 -6.24 20.21 -5.69
C GLY A 52 -5.03 20.64 -6.52
N GLU A 53 -3.83 20.52 -5.94
CA GLU A 53 -2.60 21.10 -6.49
C GLU A 53 -1.57 20.04 -6.90
N SER A 54 -1.87 18.75 -6.66
CA SER A 54 -0.95 17.63 -6.93
C SER A 54 0.41 17.79 -6.23
N GLU A 55 0.38 18.39 -5.04
CA GLU A 55 1.55 18.67 -4.22
C GLU A 55 1.44 18.00 -2.85
N MET A 56 2.55 18.01 -2.11
CA MET A 56 2.59 17.54 -0.72
C MET A 56 2.89 18.69 0.22
N ILE A 57 1.99 18.97 1.16
CA ILE A 57 2.09 20.09 2.09
C ILE A 57 2.28 19.55 3.52
N CYS A 58 3.25 20.10 4.25
CA CYS A 58 3.44 19.80 5.67
C CYS A 58 2.39 20.54 6.52
N PRO A 59 1.53 19.85 7.28
CA PRO A 59 0.52 20.50 8.12
C PRO A 59 1.09 21.22 9.35
N TYR A 60 2.38 21.04 9.65
CA TYR A 60 3.03 21.62 10.83
C TYR A 60 3.85 22.87 10.52
N CYS A 61 4.64 22.86 9.45
CA CYS A 61 5.51 23.98 9.09
C CYS A 61 5.11 24.68 7.79
N GLY A 62 4.22 24.07 6.99
CA GLY A 62 3.79 24.62 5.70
C GLY A 62 4.79 24.43 4.55
N ASP A 63 5.87 23.66 4.72
CA ASP A 63 6.77 23.35 3.58
C ASP A 63 6.02 22.54 2.53
N GLU A 64 6.13 23.01 1.29
CA GLU A 64 5.49 22.46 0.10
C GLU A 64 6.52 21.64 -0.70
N THR A 65 6.10 20.49 -1.21
CA THR A 65 6.90 19.61 -2.07
C THR A 65 6.09 19.26 -3.30
N GLU A 66 6.55 19.74 -4.46
CA GLU A 66 5.96 19.45 -5.76
C GLU A 66 6.16 17.97 -6.13
N ILE A 67 5.18 17.40 -6.82
CA ILE A 67 5.28 16.07 -7.41
C ILE A 67 5.59 16.23 -8.90
N ASP A 68 6.79 15.82 -9.31
CA ASP A 68 7.16 15.77 -10.72
C ASP A 68 6.32 14.70 -11.44
N LEU A 69 5.36 15.17 -12.23
CA LEU A 69 4.59 14.37 -13.18
C LEU A 69 5.15 14.64 -14.57
N ASP A 70 5.60 13.60 -15.26
CA ASP A 70 6.01 13.72 -16.66
C ASP A 70 4.76 13.87 -17.54
N PRO A 71 4.54 15.02 -18.20
CA PRO A 71 3.32 15.27 -18.95
C PRO A 71 3.28 14.49 -20.29
N GLU A 72 4.42 13.96 -20.72
CA GLU A 72 4.55 13.15 -21.93
C GLU A 72 4.42 11.65 -21.62
N ALA A 73 4.32 11.28 -20.34
CA ALA A 73 4.11 9.90 -19.93
C ALA A 73 2.79 9.36 -20.50
N GLU A 74 2.89 8.25 -21.21
CA GLU A 74 1.74 7.54 -21.75
C GLU A 74 0.99 6.82 -20.62
N ILE A 75 -0.30 7.14 -20.45
CA ILE A 75 -1.20 6.41 -19.55
C ILE A 75 -1.64 5.13 -20.27
N VAL A 76 -1.09 3.98 -19.87
CA VAL A 76 -1.40 2.68 -20.46
C VAL A 76 -2.40 1.89 -19.61
N GLU A 77 -3.37 1.26 -20.27
CA GLU A 77 -4.29 0.33 -19.62
C GLU A 77 -3.60 -1.04 -19.45
N HIS A 78 -3.65 -1.58 -18.23
CA HIS A 78 -3.12 -2.91 -17.93
C HIS A 78 -4.24 -3.96 -17.97
N ASP A 79 -4.05 -5.03 -18.75
CA ASP A 79 -5.00 -6.13 -18.85
C ASP A 79 -5.08 -6.94 -17.54
N PHE A 80 -6.27 -6.98 -16.95
CA PHE A 80 -6.50 -7.58 -15.64
C PHE A 80 -6.33 -9.11 -15.66
N GLU A 81 -6.82 -9.78 -16.71
CA GLU A 81 -6.74 -11.24 -16.81
C GLU A 81 -5.28 -11.70 -16.94
N SER A 82 -4.48 -10.98 -17.74
CA SER A 82 -3.04 -11.21 -17.89
C SER A 82 -2.30 -11.07 -16.56
N ALA A 83 -2.63 -10.05 -15.76
CA ALA A 83 -2.01 -9.85 -14.45
C ALA A 83 -2.30 -11.01 -13.48
N LEU A 84 -3.55 -11.51 -13.46
CA LEU A 84 -3.92 -12.66 -12.63
C LEU A 84 -3.20 -13.94 -13.05
N LEU A 85 -3.04 -14.16 -14.36
CA LEU A 85 -2.32 -15.32 -14.89
C LEU A 85 -0.84 -15.26 -14.54
N GLU A 86 -0.23 -14.09 -14.62
CA GLU A 86 1.17 -13.88 -14.26
C GLU A 86 1.42 -14.12 -12.76
N ASP A 87 0.60 -13.54 -11.87
CA ASP A 87 0.67 -13.80 -10.43
C ASP A 87 0.53 -15.29 -10.10
N ALA A 88 -0.44 -15.98 -10.73
CA ALA A 88 -0.62 -17.41 -10.54
C ALA A 88 0.61 -18.23 -10.96
N ARG A 89 1.28 -17.83 -12.05
CA ARG A 89 2.53 -18.45 -12.52
C ARG A 89 3.66 -18.23 -11.52
N LEU A 90 3.88 -16.99 -11.09
CA LEU A 90 4.95 -16.64 -10.15
C LEU A 90 4.79 -17.36 -8.81
N ARG A 91 3.56 -17.48 -8.31
CA ARG A 91 3.27 -18.25 -7.08
C ARG A 91 3.62 -19.73 -7.24
N LYS A 92 3.26 -20.36 -8.36
CA LYS A 92 3.62 -21.76 -8.65
C LYS A 92 5.13 -21.95 -8.73
N GLU A 93 5.83 -21.03 -9.39
CA GLU A 93 7.29 -21.07 -9.49
C GLU A 93 7.97 -20.93 -8.13
N ARG A 94 7.48 -20.00 -7.28
CA ARG A 94 7.99 -19.84 -5.91
C ARG A 94 7.88 -21.14 -5.12
N VAL A 95 6.71 -21.78 -5.14
CA VAL A 95 6.48 -23.07 -4.46
C VAL A 95 7.40 -24.16 -4.99
N ARG A 96 7.62 -24.22 -6.31
CA ARG A 96 8.55 -25.17 -6.91
C ARG A 96 9.98 -24.95 -6.42
N ARG A 97 10.47 -23.71 -6.46
CA ARG A 97 11.83 -23.35 -6.00
C ARG A 97 12.04 -23.67 -4.52
N GLU A 98 11.04 -23.39 -3.68
CA GLU A 98 11.07 -23.73 -2.24
C GLU A 98 11.18 -25.24 -2.02
N ARG A 99 10.45 -26.05 -2.80
CA ARG A 99 10.53 -27.53 -2.76
C ARG A 99 11.88 -28.05 -3.22
N GLU A 100 12.41 -27.51 -4.31
CA GLU A 100 13.73 -27.88 -4.84
C GLU A 100 14.84 -27.55 -3.84
N ARG A 101 14.81 -26.35 -3.23
CA ARG A 101 15.73 -25.94 -2.17
C ARG A 101 15.66 -26.87 -0.95
N SER A 102 14.45 -27.20 -0.50
CA SER A 102 14.25 -28.10 0.65
C SER A 102 14.72 -29.53 0.38
N ALA A 103 14.68 -29.99 -0.88
CA ALA A 103 15.17 -31.30 -1.26
C ALA A 103 16.71 -31.37 -1.28
N ASP A 104 17.37 -30.32 -1.78
CA ASP A 104 18.83 -30.18 -1.77
C ASP A 104 19.40 -30.08 -0.34
N ASP A 105 18.78 -29.25 0.51
CA ASP A 105 19.10 -29.17 1.94
C ASP A 105 18.96 -30.56 2.62
N GLY A 106 17.93 -31.33 2.27
CA GLY A 106 17.66 -32.66 2.83
C GLY A 106 18.67 -33.74 2.42
N ASP A 107 19.12 -33.73 1.16
CA ASP A 107 20.14 -34.65 0.63
C ASP A 107 21.50 -34.43 1.34
N SER A 108 21.85 -33.17 1.63
CA SER A 108 23.09 -32.81 2.34
C SER A 108 23.17 -33.34 3.78
N THR A 109 22.04 -33.64 4.43
CA THR A 109 22.00 -34.11 5.83
C THR A 109 22.13 -35.62 6.01
N ARG A 110 22.21 -36.39 4.91
CA ARG A 110 22.14 -37.88 4.93
C ARG A 110 23.51 -38.59 4.88
N GLU A 111 24.63 -37.88 4.75
CA GLU A 111 25.98 -38.48 4.58
C GLU A 111 26.88 -38.49 5.84
N LEU A 112 26.33 -38.55 7.06
CA LEU A 112 27.11 -38.73 8.31
C LEU A 112 26.66 -39.98 9.09
#